data_AF-A0AAD7D458-F1
#
_entry.id   AF-A0AAD7D458-F1
#
_cell.length_a   1.000
_cell.length_b   1.000
_cell.length_c   1.000
_cell.angle_alpha   90.00
_cell.angle_beta   90.00
_cell.angle_gamma   90.00
#
_symmetry.space_group_name_H-M   'P 1'
#
loop_
_entity.id
_entity.type
_entity.pdbx_description
1 polymer ?
#
loop_
_entity_poly.entity_id
_entity_poly.type
_entity_poly.pdbx_seq_one_letter_code
_entity_poly.pdbx_strand_id
1 'polypeptide(L)'
;FPKSIFSCAAFNFGPNVWVFRHRDGQNVPFGWCAVTALGAFDHTKGGHLVLWDLKLVIEFPLGTTILLPSATIAHSNVPVNAEHSKEHTSFMQYMAGGLLRFVDNRFQTEKEFESEDPEGYAQMCEGKEKRWEMGLGLLSTLDELCESA
;
A
#
# COMPACT_ATOMS: atom_id res chain seq x y z
N PHE A 1 1.81 -10.99 12.86
CA PHE A 1 0.94 -10.09 13.64
C PHE A 1 -0.47 -10.67 13.73
N PRO A 2 -0.76 -11.56 14.70
CA PRO A 2 -2.06 -12.26 14.78
C PRO A 2 -3.27 -11.34 15.08
N LYS A 3 -3.02 -10.06 15.41
CA LYS A 3 -4.05 -9.03 15.66
C LYS A 3 -4.02 -7.90 14.61
N SER A 4 -3.50 -8.17 13.42
CA SER A 4 -3.46 -7.23 12.29
C SER A 4 -4.55 -7.56 11.30
N ILE A 5 -5.23 -6.53 10.78
CA ILE A 5 -6.14 -6.67 9.63
C ILE A 5 -5.38 -6.88 8.31
N PHE A 6 -4.10 -6.49 8.26
CA PHE A 6 -3.22 -6.69 7.11
C PHE A 6 -2.57 -8.06 7.16
N SER A 7 -2.49 -8.71 5.99
CA SER A 7 -1.89 -10.03 5.81
C SER A 7 -0.36 -10.00 5.75
N CYS A 8 0.22 -8.85 5.40
CA CYS A 8 1.66 -8.68 5.20
C CYS A 8 2.18 -7.50 6.03
N ALA A 9 3.45 -7.57 6.42
CA ALA A 9 4.15 -6.48 7.07
C ALA A 9 5.63 -6.50 6.69
N ALA A 10 6.23 -5.32 6.60
CA ALA A 10 7.64 -5.15 6.26
C ALA A 10 8.27 -4.05 7.13
N PHE A 11 9.56 -4.22 7.41
CA PHE A 11 10.38 -3.23 8.08
C PHE A 11 11.46 -2.78 7.12
N ASN A 12 11.54 -1.47 6.88
CA ASN A 12 12.69 -0.90 6.20
C ASN A 12 13.69 -0.42 7.26
N PHE A 13 14.82 -1.11 7.35
CA PHE A 13 15.86 -0.82 8.33
C PHE A 13 16.92 0.16 7.81
N GLY A 14 17.48 0.94 8.74
CA GLY A 14 18.21 2.18 8.50
C GLY A 14 19.71 2.03 8.19
N PRO A 15 20.49 3.11 8.39
CA PRO A 15 20.18 4.27 9.24
C PRO A 15 19.34 5.37 8.56
N ASN A 16 19.19 5.36 7.24
CA ASN A 16 18.43 6.40 6.53
C ASN A 16 17.75 5.80 5.30
N VAL A 17 16.57 5.25 5.53
CA VAL A 17 15.76 4.61 4.48
C VAL A 17 15.07 5.68 3.65
N TRP A 18 15.25 5.58 2.34
CA TRP A 18 14.38 6.24 1.40
C TRP A 18 14.21 5.43 0.13
N VAL A 19 13.15 5.71 -0.61
CA VAL A 19 12.75 4.98 -1.81
C VAL A 19 12.46 5.95 -2.94
N PHE A 20 12.89 5.59 -4.14
CA PHE A 20 12.53 6.33 -5.36
C PHE A 20 11.02 6.26 -5.64
N ARG A 21 10.53 7.16 -6.50
CA ARG A 21 9.14 7.16 -6.95
C ARG A 21 8.73 5.79 -7.48
N HIS A 22 7.71 5.19 -6.87
CA HIS A 22 7.18 3.90 -7.27
C HIS A 22 5.68 3.79 -6.94
N ARG A 23 5.09 2.66 -7.36
CA ARG A 23 3.81 2.16 -6.86
C ARG A 23 4.06 0.75 -6.35
N ASP A 24 3.35 0.35 -5.31
CA ASP A 24 3.38 -1.03 -4.83
C ASP A 24 2.47 -1.90 -5.71
N GLY A 25 2.85 -2.08 -6.98
CA GLY A 25 2.00 -2.74 -7.97
C GLY A 25 1.64 -4.20 -7.66
N GLN A 26 2.24 -4.80 -6.64
CA GLN A 26 1.90 -6.14 -6.15
C GLN A 26 0.87 -6.14 -5.00
N ASN A 27 0.53 -4.97 -4.46
CA ASN A 27 -0.50 -4.84 -3.42
C ASN A 27 -1.91 -4.83 -4.03
N VAL A 28 -2.92 -5.06 -3.21
CA VAL A 28 -4.33 -4.93 -3.62
C VAL A 28 -4.60 -3.47 -4.01
N PRO A 29 -5.10 -3.18 -5.24
CA PRO A 29 -5.23 -1.82 -5.75
C PRO A 29 -6.25 -0.96 -5.01
N PHE A 30 -7.31 -1.59 -4.49
CA PHE A 30 -8.35 -0.95 -3.67
C PHE A 30 -8.11 -1.13 -2.16
N GLY A 31 -6.94 -1.67 -1.78
CA GLY A 31 -6.54 -1.85 -0.39
C GLY A 31 -5.74 -0.67 0.13
N TRP A 32 -5.70 -0.53 1.45
CA TRP A 32 -4.84 0.42 2.13
C TRP A 32 -3.49 -0.20 2.48
N CYS A 33 -2.45 0.62 2.45
CA CYS A 33 -1.16 0.35 3.07
C CYS A 33 -1.01 1.29 4.27
N ALA A 34 -0.69 0.74 5.43
CA ALA A 34 -0.33 1.51 6.61
C ALA A 34 1.19 1.66 6.67
N VAL A 35 1.67 2.90 6.54
CA VAL A 35 3.11 3.22 6.67
C VAL A 35 3.29 4.01 7.93
N THR A 36 4.22 3.59 8.78
CA THR A 36 4.58 4.25 10.04
C THR A 36 6.03 4.71 9.98
N ALA A 37 6.27 6.00 10.18
CA ALA A 37 7.63 6.54 10.32
C ALA A 37 8.24 6.14 11.66
N LEU A 38 9.46 5.63 11.63
CA LEU A 38 10.23 5.19 12.78
C LEU A 38 11.62 5.85 12.80
N GLY A 39 12.29 5.80 13.95
CA GLY A 39 13.65 6.30 14.14
C GLY A 39 13.73 7.61 14.94
N ALA A 40 14.77 8.40 14.66
CA ALA A 40 15.05 9.68 15.29
C ALA A 40 15.65 10.65 14.26
N PHE A 41 14.81 11.54 13.75
CA PHE A 41 15.13 12.53 12.72
C PHE A 41 14.26 13.79 12.85
N ASP A 42 14.74 14.90 12.28
CA ASP A 42 13.96 16.16 12.18
C ASP A 42 13.08 16.11 10.92
N HIS A 43 11.78 15.85 11.13
CA HIS A 43 10.79 15.74 10.06
C HIS A 43 10.48 17.05 9.34
N THR A 44 10.98 18.20 9.81
CA THR A 44 10.85 19.50 9.14
C THR A 44 12.00 19.74 8.16
N LYS A 45 13.02 18.88 8.18
CA LYS A 45 14.25 18.98 7.37
C LYS A 45 14.43 17.84 6.37
N GLY A 46 13.50 16.89 6.30
CA GLY A 46 13.57 15.72 5.42
C GLY A 46 12.63 14.61 5.88
N GLY A 47 12.72 13.44 5.23
CA GLY A 47 11.86 12.29 5.56
C GLY A 47 10.41 12.46 5.11
N HIS A 48 10.11 13.54 4.37
CA HIS A 48 8.77 13.85 3.90
C HIS A 48 8.26 12.76 2.96
N LEU A 49 6.97 12.47 3.04
CA LEU A 49 6.25 11.63 2.09
C LEU A 49 5.82 12.47 0.89
N VAL A 50 6.10 11.97 -0.31
CA VAL A 50 5.69 12.60 -1.57
C VAL A 50 4.61 11.74 -2.22
N LEU A 51 3.42 12.31 -2.43
CA LEU A 51 2.32 11.70 -3.16
C LEU A 51 2.21 12.38 -4.53
N TRP A 52 2.88 11.81 -5.53
CA TRP A 52 3.12 12.44 -6.82
C TRP A 52 1.84 12.74 -7.59
N ASP A 53 0.92 11.79 -7.63
CA ASP A 53 -0.32 11.91 -8.39
C ASP A 53 -1.26 12.97 -7.77
N LEU A 54 -1.13 13.19 -6.45
CA LEU A 54 -1.89 14.21 -5.71
C LEU A 54 -1.17 15.57 -5.67
N LYS A 55 0.08 15.65 -6.15
CA LYS A 55 0.95 16.84 -6.05
C LYS A 55 1.12 17.32 -4.60
N LEU A 56 1.20 16.37 -3.66
CA LEU A 56 1.35 16.66 -2.23
C LEU A 56 2.73 16.24 -1.72
N VAL A 57 3.29 17.07 -0.85
CA VAL A 57 4.45 16.77 -0.02
C VAL A 57 4.02 16.95 1.42
N ILE A 58 4.20 15.91 2.23
CA ILE A 58 3.68 15.82 3.59
C ILE A 58 4.87 15.64 4.53
N GLU A 59 5.03 16.56 5.47
CA GLU A 59 5.93 16.32 6.61
C GLU A 59 5.44 15.08 7.35
N PHE A 60 6.34 14.13 7.60
CA PHE A 60 5.96 12.82 8.11
C PHE A 60 6.72 12.53 9.42
N PRO A 61 6.18 13.00 10.57
CA PRO A 61 6.85 12.90 11.85
C PRO A 61 7.02 11.46 12.33
N LEU A 62 8.04 11.25 13.16
CA LEU A 62 8.23 10.02 13.92
C LEU A 62 6.94 9.57 14.62
N GLY A 63 6.63 8.28 14.53
CA GLY A 63 5.51 7.65 15.23
C GLY A 63 4.15 7.92 14.59
N THR A 64 4.10 8.70 13.50
CA THR A 64 2.88 8.90 12.73
C THR A 64 2.67 7.77 11.73
N THR A 65 1.40 7.46 11.48
CA THR A 65 0.97 6.47 10.50
C THR A 65 0.09 7.13 9.46
N ILE A 66 0.34 6.85 8.19
CA ILE A 66 -0.56 7.19 7.10
C ILE A 66 -1.16 5.92 6.50
N LEU A 67 -2.43 6.00 6.13
CA LEU A 67 -3.09 5.02 5.26
C LEU A 67 -3.11 5.59 3.84
N LEU A 68 -2.50 4.89 2.89
CA LEU A 68 -2.56 5.27 1.47
C LEU A 68 -2.85 4.06 0.55
N PRO A 69 -3.51 4.26 -0.60
CA PRO A 69 -3.66 3.23 -1.62
C PRO A 69 -2.35 3.10 -2.42
N SER A 70 -1.36 2.43 -1.83
CA SER A 70 0.02 2.45 -2.31
C SER A 70 0.23 1.78 -3.67
N ALA A 71 -0.69 0.92 -4.08
CA ALA A 71 -0.72 0.28 -5.39
C ALA A 71 -1.17 1.23 -6.52
N THR A 72 -1.98 2.25 -6.23
CA THR A 72 -2.55 3.16 -7.25
C THR A 72 -1.91 4.54 -7.23
N ILE A 73 -1.46 5.03 -6.08
CA ILE A 73 -0.80 6.34 -5.96
C ILE A 73 0.71 6.18 -6.02
N ALA A 74 1.33 6.86 -6.99
CA ALA A 74 2.78 6.94 -7.07
C ALA A 74 3.33 7.75 -5.89
N HIS A 75 4.25 7.16 -5.14
CA HIS A 75 4.78 7.74 -3.91
C HIS A 75 6.28 7.48 -3.74
N SER A 76 6.90 8.27 -2.87
CA SER A 76 8.30 8.16 -2.43
C SER A 76 8.47 8.86 -1.10
N ASN A 77 9.62 8.73 -0.46
CA ASN A 77 10.04 9.62 0.62
C ASN A 77 11.37 10.30 0.29
N VAL A 78 11.62 11.44 0.93
CA VAL A 78 12.84 12.23 0.73
C VAL A 78 13.88 11.80 1.77
N PRO A 79 15.17 11.64 1.41
CA PRO A 79 16.21 11.39 2.40
C PRO A 79 16.27 12.51 3.43
N VAL A 80 16.60 12.17 4.67
CA VAL A 80 16.94 13.17 5.70
C VAL A 80 18.44 13.45 5.64
N ASN A 81 18.87 14.70 5.79
CA ASN A 81 20.30 15.01 5.93
C ASN A 81 20.89 14.31 7.18
N ALA A 82 22.13 13.81 7.10
CA ALA A 82 22.83 13.17 8.21
C ALA A 82 22.98 14.07 9.45
N GLU A 83 23.05 15.39 9.29
CA GLU A 83 23.06 16.34 10.41
C GLU A 83 21.73 16.38 11.18
N HIS A 84 20.65 15.93 10.52
CA HIS A 84 19.28 15.99 11.01
C HIS A 84 18.67 14.60 11.25
N SER A 85 19.45 13.52 11.13
CA SER A 85 18.95 12.15 11.26
C SER A 85 19.98 11.23 11.89
N LYS A 86 19.59 10.63 13.02
CA LYS A 86 20.29 9.47 13.59
C LYS A 86 19.75 8.18 12.99
N GLU A 87 18.44 8.12 12.81
CA GLU A 87 17.74 6.97 12.25
C GLU A 87 16.49 7.43 11.52
N HIS A 88 16.28 6.97 10.29
CA HIS A 88 15.03 7.11 9.56
C HIS A 88 14.67 5.74 8.99
N THR A 89 13.68 5.11 9.59
CA THR A 89 13.20 3.76 9.28
C THR A 89 11.70 3.77 9.12
N SER A 90 11.11 2.68 8.64
CA SER A 90 9.66 2.58 8.55
C SER A 90 9.17 1.18 8.78
N PHE A 91 7.94 1.11 9.29
CA PHE A 91 7.15 -0.10 9.39
C PHE A 91 5.94 0.01 8.49
N MET A 92 5.70 -1.00 7.67
CA MET A 92 4.64 -1.02 6.69
C MET A 92 3.77 -2.25 6.90
N GLN A 93 2.46 -2.10 6.77
CA GLN A 93 1.50 -3.18 6.76
C GLN A 93 0.60 -3.05 5.53
N TYR A 94 0.39 -4.15 4.82
CA TYR A 94 -0.28 -4.14 3.52
C TYR A 94 -0.91 -5.49 3.20
N MET A 95 -1.66 -5.55 2.10
CA MET A 95 -2.21 -6.78 1.56
C MET A 95 -1.64 -7.02 0.15
N ALA A 96 -0.96 -8.15 -0.04
CA ALA A 96 -0.47 -8.55 -1.35
C ALA A 96 -1.64 -9.01 -2.23
N GLY A 97 -1.78 -8.44 -3.43
CA GLY A 97 -2.83 -8.80 -4.39
C GLY A 97 -2.72 -10.25 -4.88
N GLY A 98 -1.52 -10.85 -4.81
CA GLY A 98 -1.32 -12.27 -5.05
C GLY A 98 -2.14 -13.18 -4.13
N LEU A 99 -2.39 -12.76 -2.88
CA LEU A 99 -3.18 -13.55 -1.93
C LEU A 99 -4.66 -13.59 -2.31
N LEU A 100 -5.23 -12.46 -2.74
CA LEU A 100 -6.61 -12.44 -3.24
C LEU A 100 -6.75 -13.29 -4.50
N ARG A 101 -5.81 -13.17 -5.45
CA ARG A 101 -5.82 -14.02 -6.65
C ARG A 101 -5.75 -15.51 -6.32
N PHE A 102 -4.94 -15.88 -5.33
CA PHE A 102 -4.85 -17.27 -4.89
C PHE A 102 -6.19 -17.78 -4.34
N VAL A 103 -6.89 -16.96 -3.55
CA VAL A 103 -8.24 -17.29 -3.03
C VAL A 103 -9.28 -17.35 -4.17
N ASP A 104 -9.30 -16.36 -5.07
CA ASP A 104 -10.18 -16.31 -6.23
C ASP A 104 -10.02 -17.56 -7.12
N ASN A 105 -8.80 -18.08 -7.21
CA ASN A 105 -8.46 -19.28 -7.98
C ASN A 105 -8.70 -20.59 -7.22
N ARG A 106 -9.39 -20.60 -6.08
CA ARG A 106 -9.63 -21.80 -5.25
C ARG A 106 -8.35 -22.37 -4.62
N PHE A 107 -7.46 -21.51 -4.14
CA PHE A 107 -6.20 -21.85 -3.45
C PHE A 107 -5.18 -22.57 -4.33
N GLN A 108 -5.02 -22.10 -5.57
CA GLN A 108 -4.01 -22.57 -6.51
C GLN A 108 -3.51 -21.44 -7.41
N THR A 109 -2.44 -21.69 -8.15
CA THR A 109 -1.91 -20.73 -9.11
C THR A 109 -2.88 -20.55 -10.29
N GLU A 110 -2.80 -19.40 -10.99
CA GLU A 110 -3.63 -19.18 -12.19
C GLU A 110 -3.41 -20.28 -13.24
N LYS A 111 -2.18 -20.79 -13.37
CA LYS A 111 -1.83 -21.86 -14.31
C LYS A 111 -2.48 -23.20 -13.94
N GLU A 112 -2.52 -23.53 -12.66
CA GLU A 112 -3.19 -24.75 -12.18
C GLU A 112 -4.71 -24.62 -12.37
N PHE A 113 -5.28 -23.47 -12.03
CA PHE A 113 -6.72 -23.21 -12.21
C PHE A 113 -7.15 -23.26 -13.68
N GLU A 114 -6.38 -22.64 -14.59
CA GLU A 114 -6.63 -22.72 -16.04
C GLU A 114 -6.58 -24.16 -16.56
N SER A 115 -5.65 -24.97 -16.05
CA SER A 115 -5.54 -26.38 -16.45
C SER A 115 -6.66 -27.26 -15.87
N GLU A 116 -7.15 -26.96 -14.66
CA GLU A 116 -8.19 -27.74 -13.98
C GLU A 116 -9.60 -27.39 -14.47
N ASP A 117 -9.88 -26.09 -14.64
CA ASP A 117 -11.20 -25.53 -14.96
C ASP A 117 -11.06 -24.35 -15.95
N PRO A 118 -10.86 -24.63 -17.25
CA PRO A 118 -10.69 -23.59 -18.27
C PRO A 118 -11.89 -22.63 -18.38
N GLU A 119 -13.11 -23.13 -18.20
CA GLU A 119 -14.34 -22.31 -18.23
C GLU A 119 -14.41 -21.36 -17.03
N GLY A 120 -14.13 -21.86 -15.83
CA GLY A 120 -14.03 -21.05 -14.61
C GLY A 120 -12.91 -20.01 -14.70
N TYR A 121 -11.76 -20.38 -15.25
CA TYR A 121 -10.67 -19.45 -15.51
C TYR A 121 -11.07 -18.33 -16.48
N ALA A 122 -11.77 -18.66 -17.57
CA ALA A 122 -12.27 -17.67 -18.53
C ALA A 122 -13.23 -16.67 -17.86
N GLN A 123 -14.19 -17.16 -17.06
CA GLN A 123 -15.12 -16.31 -16.30
C GLN A 123 -14.37 -15.41 -15.30
N MET A 124 -13.38 -15.95 -14.59
CA MET A 124 -12.54 -15.17 -13.68
C MET A 124 -11.77 -14.06 -14.42
N CYS A 125 -11.27 -14.34 -15.62
CA CYS A 125 -10.59 -13.37 -16.47
C CYS A 125 -11.51 -12.23 -16.91
N GLU A 126 -12.75 -12.51 -17.31
CA GLU A 126 -13.76 -11.47 -17.61
C GLU A 126 -14.02 -10.57 -16.40
N GLY A 127 -14.06 -11.15 -15.19
CA GLY A 127 -14.19 -10.40 -13.94
C GLY A 127 -13.03 -9.43 -13.66
N LYS A 128 -11.82 -9.70 -14.20
CA LYS A 128 -10.65 -8.82 -14.01
C LYS A 128 -10.89 -7.42 -14.58
N GLU A 129 -11.61 -7.31 -15.69
CA GLU A 129 -11.87 -6.03 -16.36
C GLU A 129 -12.75 -5.08 -15.54
N LYS A 130 -13.67 -5.64 -14.72
CA LYS A 130 -14.63 -4.87 -13.91
C LYS A 130 -14.22 -4.74 -12.46
N ARG A 131 -13.12 -5.39 -12.05
CA ARG A 131 -12.68 -5.40 -10.64
C ARG A 131 -12.40 -4.01 -10.08
N TRP A 132 -12.01 -3.05 -10.93
CA TRP A 132 -11.81 -1.67 -10.50
C TRP A 132 -13.11 -1.00 -10.03
N GLU A 133 -14.26 -1.32 -10.64
CA GLU A 133 -15.58 -0.77 -10.25
C GLU A 133 -15.94 -1.21 -8.85
N MET A 134 -15.80 -2.51 -8.58
CA MET A 134 -15.96 -3.08 -7.24
C MET A 134 -14.99 -2.40 -6.26
N GLY A 135 -13.71 -2.28 -6.63
CA GLY A 135 -12.70 -1.65 -5.79
C GLY A 135 -13.02 -0.20 -5.41
N LEU A 136 -13.50 0.60 -6.37
CA LEU A 136 -13.95 1.97 -6.11
C LEU A 136 -15.17 2.01 -5.22
N GLY A 137 -16.13 1.08 -5.40
CA GLY A 137 -17.31 0.97 -4.56
C GLY A 137 -17.04 0.59 -3.09
N LEU A 138 -15.81 0.18 -2.76
CA LEU A 138 -15.39 -0.08 -1.38
C LEU A 138 -14.84 1.17 -0.67
N LEU A 139 -14.55 2.25 -1.40
CA LEU A 139 -14.04 3.50 -0.84
C LEU A 139 -15.20 4.42 -0.43
N SER A 140 -15.07 5.06 0.73
CA SER A 140 -16.03 6.06 1.16
C SER A 140 -16.02 7.28 0.23
N THR A 141 -17.20 7.77 -0.09
CA THR A 141 -17.43 9.06 -0.73
C THR A 141 -17.26 10.20 0.27
N LEU A 142 -17.12 11.44 -0.24
CA LEU A 142 -17.02 12.62 0.63
C LEU A 142 -18.30 12.81 1.46
N ASP A 143 -19.46 12.57 0.86
CA ASP A 143 -20.75 12.71 1.52
C ASP A 143 -20.88 11.71 2.68
N GLU A 144 -20.55 10.43 2.45
CA GLU A 144 -20.53 9.40 3.51
C GLU A 144 -19.60 9.76 4.67
N LEU A 145 -18.44 10.38 4.38
CA LEU A 145 -17.53 10.84 5.42
C LEU A 145 -18.12 12.02 6.21
N CYS A 146 -18.73 12.99 5.53
CA CYS A 146 -19.36 14.15 6.15
C CYS A 146 -20.57 13.80 7.01
N GLU A 147 -21.33 12.75 6.66
CA GLU A 147 -22.46 12.27 7.47
C GLU A 147 -22.02 11.54 8.75
N SER A 148 -20.78 11.04 8.78
CA SER A 148 -20.22 10.27 9.90
C SER A 148 -19.46 11.11 10.95
N ALA A 149 -19.33 12.42 10.73
CA ALA A 149 -18.60 13.38 11.57
C ALA A 149 -19.53 14.16 12.50
#